data_AF-A0A7C1DT99-F1
#
_entry.id   AF-A0A7C1DT99-F1
#
_cell.length_a   1.000
_cell.length_b   1.000
_cell.length_c   1.000
_cell.angle_alpha   90.00
_cell.angle_beta   90.00
_cell.angle_gamma   90.00
#
_symmetry.space_group_name_H-M   'P 1'
#
loop_
_entity.id
_entity.type
_entity.pdbx_description
1 polymer ?
#
loop_
_entity_poly.entity_id
_entity_poly.type
_entity_poly.pdbx_seq_one_letter_code
_entity_poly.pdbx_strand_id
1 'polypeptide(L)'
;MNHKQLIAEIPSVKEKDYLVSVIGDSKDAFRKFFDMIFDEPDPIAWRAAWVVDGCDENNPSLTEKYLTKIIRELPSLKSEGARRSLMKLLCRHAIPENYRGILVDLCFQYLRSEIHTVAVKVYAMQIIFNLSQIYPELSHELITVIEDQFINNSAGFRAKGAKIIRQLQKD
;
A
#
# COMPACT_ATOMS: atom_id res chain seq x y z
N MET A 1 16.70 22.03 8.32
CA MET A 1 16.89 21.13 7.16
C MET A 1 15.66 21.21 6.28
N ASN A 2 15.83 21.45 4.97
CA ASN A 2 14.70 21.51 4.03
C ASN A 2 14.34 20.09 3.57
N HIS A 3 13.32 19.49 4.18
CA HIS A 3 12.89 18.12 3.87
C HIS A 3 12.49 17.93 2.39
N LYS A 4 12.01 18.98 1.71
CA LYS A 4 11.66 18.91 0.29
C LYS A 4 12.89 18.80 -0.61
N GLN A 5 13.98 19.48 -0.28
CA GLN A 5 15.23 19.34 -1.04
C GLN A 5 15.84 17.94 -0.82
N LEU A 6 15.85 17.48 0.43
CA LEU A 6 16.38 16.17 0.80
C LEU A 6 15.67 15.01 0.08
N ILE A 7 14.36 15.12 -0.09
CA ILE A 7 13.55 14.08 -0.74
C ILE A 7 13.59 14.15 -2.28
N ALA A 8 13.81 15.35 -2.83
CA ALA A 8 13.98 15.54 -4.28
C ALA A 8 15.26 14.88 -4.81
N GLU A 9 16.22 14.61 -3.93
CA GLU A 9 17.52 14.04 -4.24
C GLU A 9 17.70 12.63 -3.66
N ILE A 10 16.66 11.80 -3.59
CA ILE A 10 16.82 10.37 -3.21
C ILE A 10 17.02 9.52 -4.48
N PRO A 11 18.26 9.17 -4.87
CA PRO A 11 18.53 8.26 -5.97
C PRO A 11 18.72 6.80 -5.55
N SER A 12 19.02 6.48 -4.29
CA SER A 12 19.41 5.12 -3.87
C SER A 12 18.69 4.57 -2.63
N VAL A 13 18.77 3.25 -2.47
CA VAL A 13 18.28 2.52 -1.27
C VAL A 13 19.03 2.96 -0.01
N LYS A 14 20.35 3.22 -0.09
CA LYS A 14 21.14 3.64 1.08
C LYS A 14 20.69 4.98 1.63
N GLU A 15 20.36 5.93 0.77
CA GLU A 15 19.84 7.23 1.21
C GLU A 15 18.44 7.11 1.78
N LYS A 16 17.59 6.24 1.20
CA LYS A 16 16.29 5.90 1.79
C LYS A 16 16.45 5.34 3.20
N ASP A 17 17.36 4.41 3.43
CA ASP A 17 17.58 3.81 4.75
C ASP A 17 18.09 4.83 5.79
N TYR A 18 18.99 5.73 5.37
CA TYR A 18 19.41 6.86 6.20
C TYR A 18 18.23 7.75 6.60
N LEU A 19 17.38 8.11 5.63
CA LEU A 19 16.18 8.90 5.91
C LEU A 19 15.19 8.17 6.79
N VAL A 20 14.98 6.87 6.59
CA VAL A 20 14.11 6.05 7.44
C VAL A 20 14.57 6.12 8.90
N SER A 21 15.88 6.02 9.17
CA SER A 21 16.41 6.19 10.52
C SER A 21 16.14 7.58 11.09
N VAL A 22 16.52 8.64 10.37
CA VAL A 22 16.40 10.02 10.87
C VAL A 22 14.94 10.45 11.05
N ILE A 23 14.07 10.04 10.14
CA ILE A 23 12.65 10.42 10.14
C ILE A 23 11.85 9.56 11.13
N GLY A 24 12.17 8.27 11.27
CA GLY A 24 11.51 7.37 12.21
C GLY A 24 11.66 7.80 13.67
N ASP A 25 12.76 8.46 14.02
CA ASP A 25 13.05 8.93 15.38
C ASP A 25 12.38 10.28 15.73
N SER A 26 11.73 10.94 14.77
CA SER A 26 11.11 12.26 14.96
C SER A 26 9.66 12.30 14.48
N LYS A 27 8.71 12.39 15.43
CA LYS A 27 7.26 12.48 15.12
C LYS A 27 6.91 13.66 14.20
N ASP A 28 7.60 14.79 14.36
CA ASP A 28 7.38 15.98 13.54
C ASP A 28 7.94 15.82 12.13
N ALA A 29 9.12 15.21 11.99
CA ALA A 29 9.70 14.93 10.69
C ALA A 29 8.86 13.88 9.94
N PHE A 30 8.45 12.82 10.64
CA PHE A 30 7.54 11.80 10.11
C PHE A 30 6.25 12.43 9.60
N ARG A 31 5.60 13.29 10.41
CA ARG A 31 4.37 13.97 9.98
C ARG A 31 4.57 14.79 8.71
N LYS A 32 5.67 15.53 8.60
CA LYS A 32 5.98 16.32 7.39
C LYS A 32 6.11 15.44 6.16
N PHE A 33 6.81 14.31 6.27
CA PHE A 33 6.92 13.34 5.17
C PHE A 33 5.55 12.73 4.84
N PHE A 34 4.76 12.39 5.86
CA PHE A 34 3.42 11.85 5.66
C PHE A 34 2.51 12.83 4.90
N ASP A 35 2.51 14.12 5.25
CA ASP A 35 1.70 15.13 4.57
C ASP A 35 2.16 15.36 3.12
N MET A 36 3.48 15.31 2.84
CA MET A 36 4.03 15.40 1.47
C MET A 36 3.53 14.31 0.52
N ILE A 37 3.05 13.16 1.03
CA ILE A 37 2.49 12.09 0.19
C ILE A 37 1.26 12.58 -0.58
N PHE A 38 0.47 13.44 0.03
CA PHE A 38 -0.81 13.90 -0.49
C PHE A 38 -0.74 15.31 -1.09
N ASP A 39 0.19 16.14 -0.59
CA ASP A 39 0.25 17.56 -0.92
C ASP A 39 1.22 17.88 -2.08
N GLU A 40 2.15 16.98 -2.40
CA GLU A 40 3.20 17.23 -3.40
C GLU A 40 3.01 16.40 -4.68
N PRO A 41 3.54 16.85 -5.83
CA PRO A 41 3.60 16.02 -7.03
C PRO A 41 4.72 14.98 -6.94
N ASP A 42 4.71 14.02 -7.86
CA ASP A 42 5.89 13.18 -8.09
C ASP A 42 7.08 14.02 -8.61
N PRO A 43 8.32 13.67 -8.23
CA PRO A 43 8.73 12.47 -7.51
C PRO A 43 8.67 12.56 -5.97
N ILE A 44 8.25 13.70 -5.42
CA ILE A 44 8.27 13.93 -3.97
C ILE A 44 7.25 13.02 -3.27
N ALA A 45 6.02 12.95 -3.77
CA ALA A 45 4.97 12.11 -3.17
C ALA A 45 5.35 10.64 -3.07
N TRP A 46 5.79 10.00 -4.17
CA TRP A 46 6.15 8.58 -4.10
C TRP A 46 7.36 8.30 -3.19
N ARG A 47 8.34 9.20 -3.14
CA ARG A 47 9.51 9.06 -2.26
C ARG A 47 9.15 9.26 -0.80
N ALA A 48 8.27 10.22 -0.50
CA ALA A 48 7.72 10.41 0.83
C ALA A 48 7.02 9.14 1.31
N ALA A 49 6.19 8.54 0.46
CA ALA A 49 5.51 7.31 0.77
C ALA A 49 6.49 6.13 0.94
N TRP A 50 7.59 6.10 0.19
CA TRP A 50 8.61 5.05 0.30
C TRP A 50 9.41 5.14 1.60
N VAL A 51 9.74 6.35 2.05
CA VAL A 51 10.38 6.57 3.35
C VAL A 51 9.41 6.26 4.49
N VAL A 52 8.14 6.68 4.38
CA VAL A 52 7.10 6.36 5.37
C VAL A 52 6.83 4.86 5.48
N ASP A 53 6.78 4.13 4.36
CA ASP A 53 6.68 2.66 4.34
C ASP A 53 7.90 2.02 5.04
N GLY A 54 9.11 2.55 4.84
CA GLY A 54 10.29 2.06 5.55
C GLY A 54 10.30 2.38 7.05
N CYS A 55 9.81 3.56 7.45
CA CYS A 55 9.63 3.89 8.86
C CYS A 55 8.63 2.95 9.54
N ASP A 56 7.55 2.61 8.83
CA ASP A 56 6.56 1.64 9.27
C ASP A 56 7.14 0.23 9.44
N GLU A 57 7.98 -0.22 8.49
CA GLU A 57 8.67 -1.52 8.59
C GLU A 57 9.52 -1.64 9.87
N ASN A 58 10.13 -0.54 10.30
CA ASN A 58 10.95 -0.51 11.52
C ASN A 58 10.14 -0.30 12.80
N ASN A 59 9.05 0.48 12.73
CA ASN A 59 8.19 0.78 13.86
C ASN A 59 6.72 0.99 13.41
N PRO A 60 5.91 -0.08 13.37
CA PRO A 60 4.53 -0.02 12.89
C PRO A 60 3.65 0.97 13.66
N SER A 61 3.91 1.17 14.96
CA SER A 61 3.12 2.08 15.81
C SER A 61 3.15 3.55 15.35
N LEU A 62 4.14 3.95 14.54
CA LEU A 62 4.22 5.29 13.97
C LEU A 62 3.06 5.60 13.02
N THR A 63 2.53 4.58 12.33
CA THR A 63 1.59 4.76 11.23
C THR A 63 0.15 4.40 11.59
N GLU A 64 -0.07 3.67 12.69
CA GLU A 64 -1.40 3.21 13.15
C GLU A 64 -2.44 4.34 13.19
N LYS A 65 -2.08 5.50 13.75
CA LYS A 65 -2.98 6.66 13.84
C LYS A 65 -3.29 7.31 12.48
N TYR A 66 -2.56 6.98 11.44
CA TYR A 66 -2.71 7.53 10.09
C TYR A 66 -3.46 6.59 9.14
N LEU A 67 -3.69 5.32 9.50
CA LEU A 67 -4.35 4.32 8.65
C LEU A 67 -5.69 4.81 8.07
N THR A 68 -6.49 5.47 8.91
CA THR A 68 -7.76 6.06 8.49
C THR A 68 -7.59 7.13 7.41
N LYS A 69 -6.61 8.03 7.56
CA LYS A 69 -6.33 9.07 6.55
C LYS A 69 -5.80 8.43 5.27
N ILE A 70 -4.90 7.44 5.37
CA ILE A 70 -4.39 6.68 4.21
C ILE A 70 -5.56 6.12 3.40
N ILE A 71 -6.47 5.37 4.03
CA ILE A 71 -7.58 4.71 3.33
C ILE A 71 -8.48 5.72 2.60
N ARG A 72 -8.77 6.87 3.24
CA ARG A 72 -9.64 7.90 2.66
C ARG A 72 -9.02 8.64 1.48
N GLU A 73 -7.70 8.78 1.47
CA GLU A 73 -6.97 9.52 0.42
C GLU A 73 -6.46 8.62 -0.73
N LEU A 74 -6.48 7.29 -0.58
CA LEU A 74 -6.07 6.37 -1.66
C LEU A 74 -6.78 6.64 -3.01
N PRO A 75 -8.11 6.89 -3.06
CA PRO A 75 -8.83 7.13 -4.32
C PRO A 75 -8.43 8.42 -5.02
N SER A 76 -8.06 9.47 -4.27
CA SER A 76 -7.69 10.80 -4.79
C SER A 76 -6.20 10.91 -5.14
N LEU A 77 -5.39 9.95 -4.68
CA LEU A 77 -3.95 9.97 -4.86
C LEU A 77 -3.57 9.88 -6.34
N LYS A 78 -2.76 10.81 -6.83
CA LYS A 78 -2.31 10.85 -8.24
C LYS A 78 -1.09 9.98 -8.51
N SER A 79 -0.22 9.84 -7.52
CA SER A 79 1.03 9.10 -7.63
C SER A 79 0.79 7.59 -7.48
N GLU A 80 1.01 6.83 -8.56
CA GLU A 80 0.98 5.36 -8.53
C GLU A 80 2.05 4.79 -7.58
N GLY A 81 3.23 5.43 -7.53
CA GLY A 81 4.32 5.04 -6.65
C GLY A 81 3.97 5.23 -5.18
N ALA A 82 3.35 6.37 -4.84
CA ALA A 82 2.84 6.60 -3.49
C ALA A 82 1.73 5.60 -3.13
N ARG A 83 0.78 5.37 -4.05
CA ARG A 83 -0.31 4.41 -3.83
C ARG A 83 0.22 3.02 -3.54
N ARG A 84 1.18 2.56 -4.33
CA ARG A 84 1.85 1.28 -4.11
C ARG A 84 2.44 1.18 -2.69
N SER A 85 3.20 2.18 -2.25
CA SER A 85 3.85 2.17 -0.94
C SER A 85 2.83 2.17 0.20
N LEU A 86 1.78 2.98 0.09
CA LEU A 86 0.71 3.02 1.08
C LEU A 86 -0.07 1.71 1.15
N MET A 87 -0.37 1.07 0.01
CA MET A 87 -1.04 -0.23 0.01
C MET A 87 -0.17 -1.35 0.57
N LYS A 88 1.14 -1.32 0.29
CA LYS A 88 2.11 -2.24 0.91
C LYS A 88 2.11 -2.07 2.43
N LEU A 89 2.06 -0.83 2.92
CA LEU A 89 1.92 -0.51 4.34
C LEU A 89 0.64 -1.11 4.91
N LEU A 90 -0.52 -0.86 4.29
CA LEU A 90 -1.80 -1.40 4.77
C LEU A 90 -1.83 -2.94 4.88
N CYS A 91 -1.06 -3.67 4.06
CA CYS A 91 -0.95 -5.13 4.17
C CYS A 91 -0.41 -5.62 5.53
N ARG A 92 0.30 -4.76 6.29
CA ARG A 92 0.92 -5.10 7.58
C ARG A 92 0.08 -4.72 8.79
N HIS A 93 -1.06 -4.06 8.58
CA HIS A 93 -1.86 -3.48 9.66
C HIS A 93 -3.24 -4.14 9.79
N ALA A 94 -3.74 -4.18 11.03
CA ALA A 94 -5.14 -4.47 11.28
C ALA A 94 -5.97 -3.26 10.86
N ILE A 95 -6.78 -3.43 9.82
CA ILE A 95 -7.63 -2.35 9.30
C ILE A 95 -8.77 -2.07 10.29
N PRO A 96 -9.00 -0.80 10.68
CA PRO A 96 -10.09 -0.47 11.58
C PRO A 96 -11.44 -0.88 10.98
N GLU A 97 -12.31 -1.48 11.79
CA GLU A 97 -13.55 -2.13 11.33
C GLU A 97 -14.40 -1.25 10.41
N ASN A 98 -14.59 0.01 10.79
CA ASN A 98 -15.38 1.00 10.04
C ASN A 98 -14.84 1.29 8.61
N TYR A 99 -13.60 0.91 8.30
CA TYR A 99 -12.97 1.15 7.01
C TYR A 99 -12.73 -0.13 6.19
N ARG A 100 -13.02 -1.32 6.75
CA ARG A 100 -12.76 -2.59 6.06
C ARG A 100 -13.57 -2.72 4.77
N GLY A 101 -14.88 -2.45 4.81
CA GLY A 101 -15.75 -2.53 3.63
C GLY A 101 -15.29 -1.58 2.51
N ILE A 102 -15.07 -0.31 2.83
CA ILE A 102 -14.60 0.70 1.86
C ILE A 102 -13.27 0.28 1.23
N LEU A 103 -12.33 -0.25 2.04
CA LEU A 103 -11.04 -0.69 1.54
C LEU A 103 -11.15 -1.94 0.66
N VAL A 104 -12.03 -2.89 0.99
CA VAL A 104 -12.30 -4.09 0.17
C VAL A 104 -12.84 -3.67 -1.20
N ASP A 105 -13.85 -2.83 -1.25
CA ASP A 105 -14.45 -2.34 -2.50
C ASP A 105 -13.39 -1.66 -3.38
N LEU A 106 -12.58 -0.79 -2.78
CA LEU A 106 -11.49 -0.10 -3.46
C LEU A 106 -10.45 -1.09 -4.00
N CYS A 107 -10.07 -2.10 -3.22
CA CYS A 107 -9.09 -3.10 -3.64
C CYS A 107 -9.63 -3.96 -4.80
N PHE A 108 -10.92 -4.32 -4.80
CA PHE A 108 -11.52 -5.04 -5.92
C PHE A 108 -11.56 -4.18 -7.19
N GLN A 109 -11.87 -2.89 -7.07
CA GLN A 109 -11.76 -1.95 -8.18
C GLN A 109 -10.32 -1.90 -8.72
N TYR A 110 -9.33 -1.86 -7.85
CA TYR A 110 -7.92 -1.84 -8.25
C TYR A 110 -7.49 -3.13 -8.95
N LEU A 111 -7.94 -4.29 -8.49
CA LEU A 111 -7.66 -5.57 -9.14
C LEU A 111 -8.16 -5.64 -10.57
N ARG A 112 -9.39 -5.16 -10.80
CA ARG A 112 -10.07 -5.17 -12.11
C ARG A 112 -9.60 -4.06 -13.05
N SER A 113 -8.93 -3.02 -12.53
CA SER A 113 -8.50 -1.87 -13.31
C SER A 113 -7.36 -2.20 -14.28
N GLU A 114 -7.45 -1.78 -15.54
CA GLU A 114 -6.35 -1.87 -16.51
C GLU A 114 -5.28 -0.78 -16.31
N ILE A 115 -5.58 0.25 -15.52
CA ILE A 115 -4.74 1.44 -15.36
C ILE A 115 -3.71 1.25 -14.25
N HIS A 116 -4.08 0.57 -13.17
CA HIS A 116 -3.22 0.45 -12.00
C HIS A 116 -2.06 -0.51 -12.24
N THR A 117 -0.91 -0.14 -11.66
CA THR A 117 0.30 -0.97 -11.75
C THR A 117 0.09 -2.35 -11.15
N VAL A 118 0.82 -3.35 -11.67
CA VAL A 118 0.82 -4.72 -11.14
C VAL A 118 1.07 -4.78 -9.63
N ALA A 119 1.96 -3.92 -9.11
CA ALA A 119 2.27 -3.91 -7.69
C ALA A 119 1.08 -3.43 -6.83
N VAL A 120 0.36 -2.39 -7.28
CA VAL A 120 -0.89 -1.93 -6.66
C VAL A 120 -1.90 -3.08 -6.61
N LYS A 121 -2.10 -3.78 -7.73
CA LYS A 121 -2.99 -4.96 -7.79
C LYS A 121 -2.58 -6.08 -6.84
N VAL A 122 -1.29 -6.39 -6.76
CA VAL A 122 -0.75 -7.43 -5.85
C VAL A 122 -1.03 -7.08 -4.39
N TYR A 123 -0.92 -5.82 -3.99
CA TYR A 123 -1.25 -5.40 -2.63
C TYR A 123 -2.76 -5.34 -2.38
N ALA A 124 -3.58 -4.94 -3.37
CA ALA A 124 -5.04 -5.06 -3.27
C ALA A 124 -5.45 -6.52 -3.00
N MET A 125 -4.89 -7.45 -3.76
CA MET A 125 -5.10 -8.89 -3.58
C MET A 125 -4.76 -9.35 -2.16
N GLN A 126 -3.63 -8.90 -1.63
CA GLN A 126 -3.18 -9.27 -0.29
C GLN A 126 -4.08 -8.67 0.81
N ILE A 127 -4.53 -7.43 0.65
CA ILE A 127 -5.43 -6.79 1.61
C ILE A 127 -6.76 -7.54 1.67
N ILE A 128 -7.36 -7.88 0.52
CA ILE A 128 -8.61 -8.64 0.47
C ILE A 128 -8.40 -10.02 1.09
N PHE A 129 -7.30 -10.70 0.79
CA PHE A 129 -6.97 -11.98 1.41
C PHE A 129 -6.84 -11.88 2.94
N ASN A 130 -6.17 -10.84 3.46
CA ASN A 130 -6.08 -10.63 4.91
C ASN A 130 -7.46 -10.43 5.54
N LEU A 131 -8.34 -9.69 4.86
CA LEU A 131 -9.71 -9.44 5.33
C LEU A 131 -10.62 -10.65 5.16
N SER A 132 -10.34 -11.56 4.23
CA SER A 132 -11.12 -12.80 4.07
C SER A 132 -10.95 -13.76 5.26
N GLN A 133 -9.87 -13.62 6.02
CA GLN A 133 -9.67 -14.34 7.28
C GLN A 133 -10.65 -13.89 8.38
N ILE A 134 -11.26 -12.71 8.21
CA ILE A 134 -12.28 -12.15 9.10
C ILE A 134 -13.68 -12.33 8.48
N TYR A 135 -13.77 -12.18 7.16
CA TYR A 135 -14.99 -12.25 6.35
C TYR A 135 -14.85 -13.35 5.28
N PRO A 136 -15.09 -14.63 5.64
CA PRO A 136 -14.85 -15.77 4.75
C PRO A 136 -15.53 -15.68 3.38
N GLU A 137 -16.66 -14.98 3.29
CA GLU A 137 -17.40 -14.73 2.06
C GLU A 137 -16.57 -14.04 0.97
N LEU A 138 -15.55 -13.25 1.35
CA LEU A 138 -14.66 -12.58 0.41
C LEU A 138 -13.78 -13.57 -0.38
N SER A 139 -13.58 -14.78 0.14
CA SER A 139 -12.67 -15.76 -0.45
C SER A 139 -13.13 -16.19 -1.84
N HIS A 140 -14.43 -16.45 -2.01
CA HIS A 140 -14.97 -16.86 -3.30
C HIS A 140 -14.85 -15.74 -4.35
N GLU A 141 -15.24 -14.52 -3.99
CA GLU A 141 -15.12 -13.36 -4.89
C GLU A 141 -13.66 -13.09 -5.26
N LEU A 142 -12.73 -13.18 -4.30
CA LEU A 142 -11.31 -12.98 -4.55
C LEU A 142 -10.75 -14.02 -5.53
N ILE A 143 -11.10 -15.30 -5.38
CA ILE A 143 -10.68 -16.35 -6.33
C ILE A 143 -11.20 -16.02 -7.74
N THR A 144 -12.49 -15.73 -7.87
CA THR A 144 -13.10 -15.41 -9.18
C THR A 144 -12.42 -14.21 -9.85
N VAL A 145 -12.15 -13.14 -9.11
CA VAL A 145 -11.48 -11.95 -9.67
C VAL A 145 -10.03 -12.25 -10.05
N ILE A 146 -9.29 -13.05 -9.27
CA ILE A 146 -7.93 -13.44 -9.63
C ILE A 146 -7.90 -14.26 -10.92
N GLU A 147 -8.83 -15.21 -11.07
CA GLU A 147 -8.94 -16.08 -12.24
C GLU A 147 -9.30 -15.29 -13.51
N ASP A 148 -10.29 -14.40 -13.42
CA ASP A 148 -10.67 -13.49 -14.52
C ASP A 148 -9.49 -12.62 -14.99
N GLN A 149 -8.71 -12.11 -14.03
CA GLN A 149 -7.57 -11.24 -14.31
C GLN A 149 -6.30 -12.02 -14.68
N PHE A 150 -6.31 -13.35 -14.62
CA PHE A 150 -5.09 -14.17 -14.66
C PHE A 150 -4.33 -14.06 -15.99
N ILE A 151 -5.04 -14.18 -17.12
CA ILE A 151 -4.45 -14.21 -18.46
C ILE A 151 -3.88 -12.82 -18.84
N ASN A 152 -4.58 -11.76 -18.45
CA ASN A 152 -4.29 -10.40 -18.90
C ASN A 152 -3.28 -9.65 -18.02
N ASN A 153 -2.73 -10.29 -16.99
CA ASN A 153 -1.76 -9.66 -16.08
C ASN A 153 -0.37 -10.31 -16.14
N SER A 154 0.62 -9.62 -15.56
CA SER A 154 2.02 -10.05 -15.57
C SER A 154 2.29 -11.37 -14.82
N ALA A 155 3.47 -11.94 -15.03
CA ALA A 155 3.94 -13.10 -14.27
C ALA A 155 3.93 -12.87 -12.75
N GLY A 156 4.26 -11.66 -12.28
CA GLY A 156 4.23 -11.31 -10.87
C GLY A 156 2.83 -11.35 -10.26
N PHE A 157 1.84 -10.85 -11.00
CA PHE A 157 0.43 -10.96 -10.61
C PHE A 157 0.00 -12.43 -10.53
N ARG A 158 0.24 -13.20 -11.59
CA ARG A 158 -0.14 -14.63 -11.66
C ARG A 158 0.49 -15.45 -10.55
N ALA A 159 1.77 -15.22 -10.25
CA ALA A 159 2.47 -15.91 -9.17
C ALA A 159 1.83 -15.61 -7.80
N LYS A 160 1.48 -14.35 -7.55
CA LYS A 160 0.79 -13.96 -6.32
C LYS A 160 -0.61 -14.54 -6.23
N GLY A 161 -1.39 -14.43 -7.32
CA GLY A 161 -2.76 -14.93 -7.41
C GLY A 161 -2.83 -16.43 -7.17
N ALA A 162 -1.99 -17.21 -7.86
CA ALA A 162 -1.91 -18.65 -7.66
C ALA A 162 -1.54 -19.03 -6.20
N LYS A 163 -0.67 -18.25 -5.55
CA LYS A 163 -0.35 -18.46 -4.13
C LYS A 163 -1.58 -18.24 -3.24
N ILE A 164 -2.30 -17.13 -3.44
CA ILE A 164 -3.48 -16.79 -2.64
C ILE A 164 -4.61 -17.80 -2.85
N ILE A 165 -4.92 -18.18 -4.10
CA ILE A 165 -5.95 -19.19 -4.40
C ILE A 165 -5.64 -20.51 -3.68
N ARG A 166 -4.38 -20.97 -3.73
CA ARG A 166 -3.97 -22.19 -3.02
C ARG A 166 -4.07 -22.09 -1.50
N GLN A 167 -4.00 -20.89 -0.92
CA GLN A 167 -4.21 -20.69 0.51
C GLN A 167 -5.70 -20.77 0.83
N LEU A 168 -6.54 -20.06 0.08
CA LEU A 168 -7.99 -20.02 0.27
C LEU A 168 -8.71 -21.36 0.02
N GLN A 169 -8.16 -22.22 -0.85
CA GLN A 169 -8.72 -23.55 -1.13
C GLN A 169 -8.33 -24.62 -0.09
N LYS A 170 -7.41 -24.29 0.84
CA LYS A 170 -6.99 -25.21 1.91
C LYS A 170 -7.73 -24.98 3.22
N ASP A 171 -8.41 -23.85 3.33
CA ASP A 171 -9.26 -23.46 4.46
C ASP A 171 -10.69 -23.96 4.23
#